data_AF-A0A6L9IR85-F1
#
_entry.id   AF-A0A6L9IR85-F1
#
_cell.length_a   1.000
_cell.length_b   1.000
_cell.length_c   1.000
_cell.angle_alpha   90.00
_cell.angle_beta   90.00
_cell.angle_gamma   90.00
#
_symmetry.space_group_name_H-M   'P 1'
#
loop_
_entity.id
_entity.type
_entity.pdbx_description
1 polymer ?
#
loop_
_entity_poly.entity_id
_entity_poly.type
_entity_poly.pdbx_seq_one_letter_code
_entity_poly.pdbx_strand_id
1 'polypeptide(L)'
;MAISLRAWLLHPIHDNPVAQAEQQHQARAGRRRGIWLFNLMFVLALIFGAVALLLTGAVDWLAAQAGVPVADVEDALTAVLSFAALLIGMLLFAQHVLIVSQAVQVTAGTIVREKQARTWESLILTGIDARQIVRGKWRASLRLLWAAHRRALWLRLAGIVGPMVIGATSDLVNVAPLDLRVLAVIVVFGMGLVVINVLLAAGIGLLGSALGRGPAMASQLASGLHFGFILLSVLLFFAWIIVDPSAFRYDGAGIGVLMSPLDGGSVVIWSLIGGYEALDRLGGVLLGGSIAVGVYAALIWGVLRLTEWVIVRQGATPHQQAAAQGAPVWGRVRRIWPPIFGAGSPNQRTDQRRAERVQ
;
A
#
# COMPACT_ATOMS: atom_id res chain seq x y z
N MET A 1 -21.81 -9.35 -3.42
CA MET A 1 -20.34 -9.50 -3.55
C MET A 1 -19.55 -8.68 -2.51
N ALA A 2 -20.09 -7.58 -1.94
CA ALA A 2 -19.40 -6.75 -0.94
C ALA A 2 -19.21 -7.39 0.47
N ILE A 3 -20.04 -8.37 0.86
CA ILE A 3 -19.99 -9.01 2.19
C ILE A 3 -18.76 -9.94 2.35
N SER A 4 -18.11 -10.36 1.27
CA SER A 4 -16.93 -11.24 1.35
C SER A 4 -15.64 -10.49 1.71
N LEU A 5 -15.48 -9.22 1.32
CA LEU A 5 -14.20 -8.51 1.46
C LEU A 5 -13.84 -8.21 2.93
N ARG A 6 -14.83 -7.87 3.77
CA ARG A 6 -14.63 -7.65 5.21
C ARG A 6 -14.29 -8.95 5.94
N ALA A 7 -15.05 -10.01 5.72
CA ALA A 7 -14.74 -11.34 6.25
C ALA A 7 -13.37 -11.84 5.76
N TRP A 8 -12.98 -11.47 4.55
CA TRP A 8 -11.74 -11.89 3.92
C TRP A 8 -10.51 -11.03 4.32
N LEU A 9 -10.68 -9.78 4.73
CA LEU A 9 -9.62 -8.95 5.29
C LEU A 9 -9.46 -9.12 6.80
N LEU A 10 -10.57 -9.35 7.52
CA LEU A 10 -10.60 -9.35 8.99
C LEU A 10 -10.55 -10.73 9.64
N HIS A 11 -10.55 -11.84 8.87
CA HIS A 11 -10.40 -13.15 9.48
C HIS A 11 -9.08 -13.20 10.29
N PRO A 12 -9.11 -13.57 11.59
CA PRO A 12 -7.94 -13.49 12.43
C PRO A 12 -6.79 -14.29 11.81
N ILE A 13 -5.65 -13.63 11.61
CA ILE A 13 -4.40 -14.34 11.23
C ILE A 13 -3.98 -15.35 12.29
N HIS A 14 -4.50 -15.20 13.51
CA HIS A 14 -4.32 -16.17 14.58
C HIS A 14 -4.77 -17.58 14.16
N ASP A 15 -5.65 -17.70 13.17
CA ASP A 15 -6.17 -18.99 12.70
C ASP A 15 -5.35 -19.58 11.53
N ASN A 16 -4.38 -18.83 10.96
CA ASN A 16 -3.54 -19.30 9.85
C ASN A 16 -2.06 -19.45 10.27
N PRO A 17 -1.57 -20.69 10.50
CA PRO A 17 -0.20 -20.92 10.95
C PRO A 17 0.85 -20.47 9.92
N VAL A 18 0.53 -20.55 8.61
CA VAL A 18 1.43 -20.08 7.53
C VAL A 18 1.65 -18.58 7.62
N ALA A 19 0.59 -17.82 7.89
CA ALA A 19 0.68 -16.37 8.00
C ALA A 19 1.50 -15.95 9.24
N GLN A 20 1.39 -16.65 10.37
CA GLN A 20 2.18 -16.38 11.56
C GLN A 20 3.67 -16.68 11.35
N ALA A 21 3.98 -17.84 10.77
CA ALA A 21 5.35 -18.25 10.48
C ALA A 21 6.03 -17.27 9.51
N GLU A 22 5.32 -16.88 8.44
CA GLU A 22 5.79 -15.88 7.47
C GLU A 22 6.02 -14.52 8.15
N GLN A 23 5.09 -14.06 9.00
CA GLN A 23 5.23 -12.79 9.70
C GLN A 23 6.45 -12.78 10.63
N GLN A 24 6.69 -13.86 11.39
CA GLN A 24 7.87 -13.98 12.26
C GLN A 24 9.16 -13.98 11.45
N HIS A 25 9.18 -14.69 10.32
CA HIS A 25 10.33 -14.73 9.44
C HIS A 25 10.65 -13.34 8.86
N GLN A 26 9.64 -12.66 8.31
CA GLN A 26 9.79 -11.32 7.74
C GLN A 26 10.23 -10.27 8.78
N ALA A 27 9.71 -10.36 10.00
CA ALA A 27 10.12 -9.50 11.10
C ALA A 27 11.61 -9.64 11.43
N ARG A 28 12.16 -10.86 11.35
CA ARG A 28 13.61 -11.12 11.56
C ARG A 28 14.45 -10.69 10.37
N ALA A 29 13.94 -10.81 9.14
CA ALA A 29 14.65 -10.46 7.91
C ALA A 29 14.88 -8.93 7.75
N GLY A 30 14.10 -8.11 8.46
CA GLY A 30 14.44 -6.74 8.88
C GLY A 30 15.28 -5.88 7.93
N ARG A 31 14.76 -5.49 6.76
CA ARG A 31 15.38 -4.43 5.93
C ARG A 31 14.53 -3.16 5.97
N ARG A 32 14.88 -2.22 6.87
CA ARG A 32 14.19 -0.92 7.04
C ARG A 32 15.03 0.31 6.66
N ARG A 33 16.24 0.15 6.09
CA ARG A 33 17.24 1.23 6.05
C ARG A 33 16.93 2.43 5.15
N GLY A 34 15.95 2.37 4.23
CA GLY A 34 15.68 3.50 3.30
C GLY A 34 14.49 4.41 3.64
N ILE A 35 13.47 3.91 4.36
CA ILE A 35 12.19 4.62 4.50
C ILE A 35 12.32 5.84 5.44
N TRP A 36 13.22 5.78 6.41
CA TRP A 36 13.38 6.84 7.40
C TRP A 36 13.87 8.15 6.76
N LEU A 37 14.86 8.10 5.88
CA LEU A 37 15.38 9.28 5.20
C LEU A 37 14.29 9.94 4.35
N PHE A 38 13.51 9.13 3.63
CA PHE A 38 12.40 9.63 2.83
C PHE A 38 11.32 10.31 3.69
N ASN A 39 10.95 9.70 4.82
CA ASN A 39 10.00 10.31 5.75
C ASN A 39 10.54 11.61 6.36
N LEU A 40 11.85 11.69 6.62
CA LEU A 40 12.49 12.91 7.11
C LEU A 40 12.38 14.03 6.07
N MET A 41 12.72 13.77 4.81
CA MET A 41 12.57 14.74 3.72
C MET A 41 11.13 15.23 3.58
N PHE A 42 10.16 14.32 3.72
CA PHE A 42 8.73 14.67 3.70
C PHE A 42 8.34 15.59 4.85
N VAL A 43 8.77 15.27 6.07
CA VAL A 43 8.50 16.11 7.25
C VAL A 43 9.12 17.50 7.07
N LEU A 44 10.34 17.59 6.56
CA LEU A 44 10.99 18.88 6.28
C LEU A 44 10.23 19.70 5.23
N ALA A 45 9.73 19.07 4.16
CA ALA A 45 8.91 19.74 3.16
C ALA A 45 7.58 20.26 3.75
N LEU A 46 6.94 19.49 4.64
CA LEU A 46 5.74 19.94 5.35
C LEU A 46 6.02 21.12 6.28
N ILE A 47 7.12 21.07 7.05
CA ILE A 47 7.53 22.18 7.92
C ILE A 47 7.82 23.43 7.08
N PHE A 48 8.54 23.28 5.98
CA PHE A 48 8.84 24.38 5.06
C PHE A 48 7.56 25.03 4.53
N GLY A 49 6.59 24.24 4.06
CA GLY A 49 5.29 24.75 3.62
C GLY A 49 4.47 25.41 4.73
N ALA A 50 4.49 24.85 5.95
CA ALA A 50 3.81 25.42 7.10
C ALA A 50 4.42 26.76 7.55
N VAL A 51 5.76 26.87 7.54
CA VAL A 51 6.45 28.14 7.84
C VAL A 51 6.13 29.18 6.77
N ALA A 52 6.18 28.83 5.49
CA ALA A 52 5.80 29.74 4.40
C ALA A 52 4.36 30.25 4.56
N LEU A 53 3.43 29.38 4.98
CA LEU A 53 2.06 29.79 5.30
C LEU A 53 2.00 30.75 6.49
N LEU A 54 2.72 30.48 7.58
CA LEU A 54 2.72 31.40 8.72
C LEU A 54 3.25 32.79 8.35
N LEU A 55 4.20 32.85 7.41
CA LEU A 55 4.74 34.11 6.91
C LEU A 55 3.73 34.91 6.07
N THR A 56 2.72 34.27 5.44
CA THR A 56 1.68 35.03 4.71
C THR A 56 0.84 35.88 5.66
N GLY A 57 0.59 35.40 6.89
CA GLY A 57 -0.07 36.18 7.94
C GLY A 57 0.79 37.33 8.50
N ALA A 58 2.07 37.42 8.12
CA ALA A 58 3.02 38.43 8.57
C ALA A 58 3.51 39.34 7.42
N VAL A 59 2.85 39.31 6.26
CA VAL A 59 3.26 40.03 5.04
C VAL A 59 3.48 41.52 5.29
N ASP A 60 2.52 42.22 5.91
CA ASP A 60 2.62 43.66 6.16
C ASP A 60 3.83 44.00 7.05
N TRP A 61 4.05 43.18 8.08
CA TRP A 61 5.19 43.35 8.99
C TRP A 61 6.52 43.11 8.27
N LEU A 62 6.60 42.07 7.43
CA LEU A 62 7.80 41.76 6.64
C LEU A 62 8.10 42.88 5.64
N ALA A 63 7.08 43.38 4.94
CA ALA A 63 7.21 44.47 3.97
C ALA A 63 7.70 45.76 4.64
N ALA A 64 7.11 46.11 5.79
CA ALA A 64 7.53 47.26 6.58
C ALA A 64 8.98 47.15 7.06
N GLN A 65 9.40 45.96 7.52
CA GLN A 65 10.76 45.75 8.02
C GLN A 65 11.81 45.72 6.89
N ALA A 66 11.44 45.24 5.71
CA ALA A 66 12.32 45.19 4.54
C ALA A 66 12.33 46.51 3.73
N GLY A 67 11.38 47.42 3.97
CA GLY A 67 11.27 48.68 3.22
C GLY A 67 10.87 48.49 1.77
N VAL A 68 10.11 47.42 1.47
CA VAL A 68 9.66 47.05 0.12
C VAL A 68 8.13 47.11 0.02
N PRO A 69 7.56 47.28 -1.18
CA PRO A 69 6.12 47.14 -1.40
C PRO A 69 5.58 45.79 -0.91
N VAL A 70 4.39 45.80 -0.32
CA VAL A 70 3.68 44.59 0.15
C VAL A 70 3.51 43.56 -0.97
N ALA A 71 3.17 44.02 -2.18
CA ALA A 71 2.98 43.16 -3.36
C ALA A 71 4.22 42.30 -3.69
N ASP A 72 5.43 42.86 -3.57
CA ASP A 72 6.67 42.13 -3.85
C ASP A 72 6.90 40.99 -2.85
N VAL A 73 6.50 41.19 -1.58
CA VAL A 73 6.57 40.16 -0.53
C VAL A 73 5.52 39.08 -0.77
N GLU A 74 4.29 39.46 -1.15
CA GLU A 74 3.21 38.53 -1.51
C GLU A 74 3.60 37.64 -2.70
N ASP A 75 4.16 38.22 -3.75
CA ASP A 75 4.63 37.49 -4.94
C ASP A 75 5.74 36.50 -4.57
N ALA A 76 6.71 36.94 -3.76
CA ALA A 76 7.78 36.06 -3.27
C ALA A 76 7.25 34.90 -2.43
N LEU A 77 6.33 35.15 -1.50
CA LEU A 77 5.72 34.10 -0.68
C LEU A 77 4.84 33.16 -1.50
N THR A 78 4.11 33.67 -2.49
CA THR A 78 3.31 32.87 -3.42
C THR A 78 4.20 31.92 -4.23
N ALA A 79 5.35 32.40 -4.70
CA ALA A 79 6.33 31.57 -5.38
C ALA A 79 6.90 30.48 -4.45
N VAL A 80 7.21 30.81 -3.19
CA VAL A 80 7.69 29.87 -2.17
C VAL A 80 6.64 28.79 -1.86
N LEU A 81 5.38 29.19 -1.67
CA LEU A 81 4.28 28.26 -1.43
C LEU A 81 4.02 27.35 -2.64
N SER A 82 4.06 27.90 -3.85
CA SER A 82 3.93 27.12 -5.09
C SER A 82 5.05 26.09 -5.23
N PHE A 83 6.29 26.48 -4.90
CA PHE A 83 7.43 25.57 -4.86
C PHE A 83 7.27 24.48 -3.79
N ALA A 84 6.82 24.84 -2.59
CA ALA A 84 6.56 23.88 -1.51
C ALA A 84 5.47 22.88 -1.90
N ALA A 85 4.38 23.33 -2.52
CA ALA A 85 3.30 22.50 -3.01
C ALA A 85 3.80 21.50 -4.08
N LEU A 86 4.58 21.97 -5.06
CA LEU A 86 5.23 21.12 -6.06
C LEU A 86 6.13 20.07 -5.41
N LEU A 87 6.97 20.49 -4.46
CA LEU A 87 7.88 19.59 -3.74
C LEU A 87 7.12 18.51 -2.96
N ILE A 88 6.05 18.88 -2.25
CA ILE A 88 5.17 17.93 -1.55
C ILE A 88 4.52 16.97 -2.55
N GLY A 89 4.05 17.45 -3.69
CA GLY A 89 3.50 16.61 -4.77
C GLY A 89 4.49 15.57 -5.29
N MET A 90 5.73 15.99 -5.58
CA MET A 90 6.80 15.10 -6.02
C MET A 90 7.15 14.06 -4.95
N LEU A 91 7.19 14.46 -3.67
CA LEU A 91 7.42 13.55 -2.56
C LEU A 91 6.27 12.56 -2.37
N LEU A 92 5.01 12.99 -2.53
CA LEU A 92 3.84 12.09 -2.49
C LEU A 92 3.91 11.02 -3.57
N PHE A 93 4.32 11.40 -4.78
CA PHE A 93 4.51 10.48 -5.89
C PHE A 93 5.69 9.52 -5.65
N ALA A 94 6.85 10.04 -5.26
CA ALA A 94 8.02 9.21 -4.97
C ALA A 94 7.75 8.24 -3.81
N GLN A 95 7.02 8.68 -2.78
CA GLN A 95 6.59 7.82 -1.68
C GLN A 95 5.72 6.67 -2.18
N HIS A 96 4.79 6.95 -3.10
CA HIS A 96 3.92 5.95 -3.70
C HIS A 96 4.75 4.88 -4.43
N VAL A 97 5.65 5.31 -5.33
CA VAL A 97 6.54 4.40 -6.07
C VAL A 97 7.37 3.53 -5.12
N LEU A 98 7.91 4.10 -4.04
CA LEU A 98 8.70 3.37 -3.06
C LEU A 98 7.87 2.31 -2.32
N ILE A 99 6.67 2.66 -1.83
CA ILE A 99 5.78 1.74 -1.10
C ILE A 99 5.38 0.58 -2.02
N VAL A 100 4.98 0.88 -3.25
CA VAL A 100 4.55 -0.11 -4.23
C VAL A 100 5.70 -1.04 -4.62
N SER A 101 6.89 -0.48 -4.89
CA SER A 101 8.09 -1.28 -5.19
C SER A 101 8.47 -2.21 -4.04
N GLN A 102 8.39 -1.74 -2.80
CA GLN A 102 8.63 -2.57 -1.62
C GLN A 102 7.57 -3.66 -1.47
N ALA A 103 6.30 -3.37 -1.77
CA ALA A 103 5.23 -4.37 -1.74
C ALA A 103 5.51 -5.53 -2.72
N VAL A 104 5.92 -5.21 -3.95
CA VAL A 104 6.34 -6.20 -4.95
C VAL A 104 7.54 -7.01 -4.45
N GLN A 105 8.59 -6.35 -3.98
CA GLN A 105 9.84 -7.01 -3.56
C GLN A 105 9.66 -7.91 -2.33
N VAL A 106 8.92 -7.46 -1.32
CA VAL A 106 8.65 -8.24 -0.10
C VAL A 106 7.89 -9.51 -0.44
N THR A 107 6.90 -9.42 -1.33
CA THR A 107 6.04 -10.57 -1.67
C THR A 107 6.69 -11.53 -2.68
N ALA A 108 7.52 -11.02 -3.59
CA ALA A 108 8.25 -11.82 -4.59
C ALA A 108 9.21 -12.86 -3.99
N GLY A 109 9.69 -12.66 -2.77
CA GLY A 109 10.57 -13.63 -2.10
C GLY A 109 9.84 -14.77 -1.37
N THR A 110 8.53 -14.69 -1.15
CA THR A 110 7.87 -15.48 -0.09
C THR A 110 7.66 -16.96 -0.42
N ILE A 111 7.38 -17.32 -1.67
CA ILE A 111 7.18 -18.71 -2.11
C ILE A 111 8.51 -19.30 -2.58
N VAL A 112 9.24 -18.56 -3.40
CA VAL A 112 10.51 -19.02 -3.97
C VAL A 112 11.55 -19.34 -2.91
N ARG A 113 11.54 -18.64 -1.77
CA ARG A 113 12.40 -18.96 -0.63
C ARG A 113 12.10 -20.33 -0.02
N GLU A 114 10.82 -20.71 0.10
CA GLU A 114 10.45 -22.05 0.60
C GLU A 114 10.89 -23.15 -0.38
N LYS A 115 10.78 -22.87 -1.69
CA LYS A 115 11.26 -23.78 -2.74
C LYS A 115 12.77 -23.99 -2.63
N GLN A 116 13.54 -22.91 -2.43
CA GLN A 116 14.99 -23.00 -2.24
C GLN A 116 15.39 -23.68 -0.94
N ALA A 117 14.65 -23.45 0.14
CA ALA A 117 14.89 -24.07 1.44
C ALA A 117 14.42 -25.54 1.50
N ARG A 118 13.81 -26.08 0.44
CA ARG A 118 13.20 -27.43 0.41
C ARG A 118 12.15 -27.65 1.51
N THR A 119 11.54 -26.55 1.96
CA THR A 119 10.43 -26.54 2.92
C THR A 119 9.08 -26.52 2.21
N TRP A 120 9.08 -26.27 0.90
CA TRP A 120 7.87 -26.24 0.07
C TRP A 120 7.12 -27.57 0.05
N GLU A 121 7.84 -28.68 -0.17
CA GLU A 121 7.26 -30.03 -0.19
C GLU A 121 6.70 -30.40 1.19
N SER A 122 7.44 -30.07 2.26
CA SER A 122 6.98 -30.25 3.63
C SER A 122 5.70 -29.46 3.91
N LEU A 123 5.63 -28.20 3.46
CA LEU A 123 4.44 -27.36 3.62
C LEU A 123 3.23 -27.96 2.90
N ILE A 124 3.40 -28.50 1.69
CA ILE A 124 2.32 -29.18 0.95
C ILE A 124 1.86 -30.45 1.68
N LEU A 125 2.81 -31.24 2.23
CA LEU A 125 2.50 -32.48 2.95
C LEU A 125 1.73 -32.26 4.26
N THR A 126 1.73 -31.05 4.82
CA THR A 126 0.93 -30.73 6.01
C THR A 126 -0.59 -30.78 5.76
N GLY A 127 -1.02 -30.90 4.50
CA GLY A 127 -2.43 -30.87 4.11
C GLY A 127 -3.00 -29.45 3.99
N ILE A 128 -2.22 -28.40 4.27
CA ILE A 128 -2.71 -27.02 4.13
C ILE A 128 -3.04 -26.72 2.66
N ASP A 129 -4.29 -26.29 2.41
CA ASP A 129 -4.76 -25.95 1.07
C ASP A 129 -3.90 -24.85 0.44
N ALA A 130 -3.65 -24.95 -0.87
CA ALA A 130 -2.94 -23.94 -1.66
C ALA A 130 -3.51 -22.54 -1.44
N ARG A 131 -4.84 -22.42 -1.35
CA ARG A 131 -5.53 -21.14 -1.09
C ARG A 131 -5.13 -20.56 0.27
N GLN A 132 -5.01 -21.39 1.29
CA GLN A 132 -4.61 -20.97 2.63
C GLN A 132 -3.13 -20.56 2.68
N ILE A 133 -2.27 -21.22 1.90
CA ILE A 133 -0.86 -20.84 1.75
C ILE A 133 -0.74 -19.47 1.07
N VAL A 134 -1.34 -19.29 -0.12
CA VAL A 134 -1.30 -18.04 -0.90
C VAL A 134 -1.81 -16.87 -0.06
N ARG A 135 -3.02 -17.01 0.50
CA ARG A 135 -3.64 -15.94 1.29
C ARG A 135 -2.90 -15.67 2.58
N GLY A 136 -2.34 -16.72 3.20
CA GLY A 136 -1.52 -16.59 4.41
C GLY A 136 -0.27 -15.74 4.15
N LYS A 137 0.48 -16.06 3.10
CA LYS A 137 1.69 -15.32 2.70
C LYS A 137 1.37 -13.89 2.24
N TRP A 138 0.29 -13.70 1.49
CA TRP A 138 -0.18 -12.37 1.08
C TRP A 138 -0.52 -11.50 2.28
N ARG A 139 -1.38 -11.99 3.20
CA ARG A 139 -1.78 -11.24 4.41
C ARG A 139 -0.61 -10.93 5.35
N ALA A 140 0.31 -11.89 5.55
CA ALA A 140 1.50 -11.67 6.37
C ALA A 140 2.35 -10.51 5.82
N SER A 141 2.55 -10.49 4.50
CA SER A 141 3.28 -9.42 3.82
C SER A 141 2.58 -8.07 3.93
N LEU A 142 1.25 -8.03 3.78
CA LEU A 142 0.48 -6.80 3.96
C LEU A 142 0.58 -6.23 5.38
N ARG A 143 0.61 -7.09 6.41
CA ARG A 143 0.82 -6.62 7.79
C ARG A 143 2.20 -6.04 8.00
N LEU A 144 3.23 -6.65 7.42
CA LEU A 144 4.58 -6.10 7.45
C LEU A 144 4.62 -4.72 6.78
N LEU A 145 4.04 -4.60 5.58
CA LEU A 145 3.95 -3.35 4.82
C LEU A 145 3.16 -2.29 5.59
N TRP A 146 2.02 -2.67 6.20
CA TRP A 146 1.22 -1.76 7.03
C TRP A 146 2.03 -1.24 8.23
N ALA A 147 2.74 -2.11 8.95
CA ALA A 147 3.58 -1.69 10.06
C ALA A 147 4.75 -0.78 9.62
N ALA A 148 5.32 -1.03 8.44
CA ALA A 148 6.39 -0.21 7.87
C ALA A 148 5.91 1.16 7.38
N HIS A 149 4.68 1.23 6.83
CA HIS A 149 4.18 2.41 6.13
C HIS A 149 3.06 3.16 6.84
N ARG A 150 2.61 2.74 8.04
CA ARG A 150 1.61 3.50 8.81
C ARG A 150 1.99 4.96 9.01
N ARG A 151 3.28 5.24 9.27
CA ARG A 151 3.78 6.63 9.39
C ARG A 151 3.73 7.38 8.06
N ALA A 152 4.10 6.72 6.97
CA ALA A 152 4.04 7.28 5.62
C ALA A 152 2.60 7.66 5.23
N LEU A 153 1.61 6.86 5.64
CA LEU A 153 0.18 7.16 5.43
C LEU A 153 -0.27 8.42 6.19
N TRP A 154 0.19 8.63 7.41
CA TRP A 154 -0.10 9.88 8.15
C TRP A 154 0.56 11.09 7.49
N LEU A 155 1.80 10.96 7.02
CA LEU A 155 2.48 12.02 6.27
C LEU A 155 1.75 12.33 4.96
N ARG A 156 1.23 11.30 4.28
CA ARG A 156 0.41 11.47 3.08
C ARG A 156 -0.86 12.24 3.38
N LEU A 157 -1.57 11.90 4.46
CA LEU A 157 -2.75 12.64 4.89
C LEU A 157 -2.41 14.12 5.16
N ALA A 158 -1.31 14.39 5.87
CA ALA A 158 -0.85 15.75 6.12
C ALA A 158 -0.48 16.49 4.82
N GLY A 159 0.17 15.82 3.86
CA GLY A 159 0.49 16.38 2.55
C GLY A 159 -0.72 16.62 1.64
N ILE A 160 -1.85 15.95 1.89
CA ILE A 160 -3.12 16.18 1.18
C ILE A 160 -3.86 17.36 1.84
N VAL A 161 -4.02 17.32 3.16
CA VAL A 161 -4.81 18.29 3.91
C VAL A 161 -4.08 19.63 4.02
N GLY A 162 -2.75 19.63 4.18
CA GLY A 162 -1.95 20.84 4.37
C GLY A 162 -2.12 21.87 3.26
N PRO A 163 -1.87 21.54 1.98
CA PRO A 163 -2.09 22.45 0.85
C PRO A 163 -3.52 22.97 0.74
N MET A 164 -4.52 22.17 1.15
CA MET A 164 -5.91 22.61 1.15
C MET A 164 -6.20 23.65 2.24
N VAL A 165 -5.66 23.44 3.44
CA VAL A 165 -5.76 24.43 4.51
C VAL A 165 -5.02 25.71 4.13
N ILE A 166 -3.84 25.59 3.51
CA ILE A 166 -3.09 26.72 2.95
C ILE A 166 -3.98 27.50 1.99
N GLY A 167 -4.52 26.84 0.96
CA GLY A 167 -5.35 27.50 -0.05
C GLY A 167 -6.63 28.10 0.52
N ALA A 168 -7.25 27.49 1.54
CA ALA A 168 -8.48 28.00 2.15
C ALA A 168 -8.27 29.20 3.09
N THR A 169 -7.03 29.46 3.53
CA THR A 169 -6.72 30.52 4.52
C THR A 169 -6.03 31.72 3.92
N SER A 170 -5.45 31.58 2.72
CA SER A 170 -4.80 32.67 2.04
C SER A 170 -5.78 33.38 1.11
N ASP A 171 -6.12 34.64 1.38
CA ASP A 171 -6.85 35.49 0.42
C ASP A 171 -6.10 35.63 -0.93
N LEU A 172 -4.78 35.38 -0.89
CA LEU A 172 -3.87 35.31 -2.05
C LEU A 172 -4.17 34.14 -2.99
N VAL A 173 -4.71 33.03 -2.46
CA VAL A 173 -5.09 31.86 -3.25
C VAL A 173 -6.60 31.76 -3.14
N ASN A 174 -7.28 32.30 -4.14
CA ASN A 174 -8.74 32.36 -4.18
C ASN A 174 -9.33 30.94 -4.36
N VAL A 175 -9.25 30.12 -3.31
CA VAL A 175 -9.85 28.78 -3.26
C VAL A 175 -11.20 28.95 -2.60
N ALA A 176 -12.27 28.68 -3.36
CA ALA A 176 -13.61 28.64 -2.79
C ALA A 176 -13.60 27.74 -1.54
N PRO A 177 -14.29 28.12 -0.45
CA PRO A 177 -14.30 27.34 0.79
C PRO A 177 -14.64 25.89 0.45
N LEU A 178 -13.64 25.01 0.59
CA LEU A 178 -13.76 23.61 0.21
C LEU A 178 -14.86 22.98 1.08
N ASP A 179 -15.94 22.54 0.43
CA ASP A 179 -16.97 21.77 1.11
C ASP A 179 -16.29 20.56 1.79
N LEU A 180 -16.56 20.36 3.08
CA LEU A 180 -16.07 19.24 3.87
C LEU A 180 -16.33 17.90 3.17
N ARG A 181 -17.40 17.80 2.37
CA ARG A 181 -17.72 16.63 1.53
C ARG A 181 -16.66 16.38 0.48
N VAL A 182 -16.21 17.41 -0.24
CA VAL A 182 -15.16 17.31 -1.26
C VAL A 182 -13.84 16.91 -0.60
N LEU A 183 -13.48 17.53 0.52
CA LEU A 183 -12.31 17.16 1.31
C LEU A 183 -12.34 15.67 1.73
N ALA A 184 -13.48 15.22 2.26
CA ALA A 184 -13.66 13.82 2.66
C ALA A 184 -13.47 12.87 1.48
N VAL A 185 -14.01 13.20 0.30
CA VAL A 185 -13.83 12.42 -0.92
C VAL A 185 -12.36 12.36 -1.33
N ILE A 186 -11.65 13.49 -1.35
CA ILE A 186 -10.21 13.52 -1.70
C ILE A 186 -9.40 12.65 -0.74
N VAL A 187 -9.66 12.75 0.56
CA VAL A 187 -8.95 11.96 1.56
C VAL A 187 -9.26 10.47 1.39
N VAL A 188 -10.54 10.10 1.25
CA VAL A 188 -10.95 8.70 1.11
C VAL A 188 -10.39 8.07 -0.16
N PHE A 189 -10.50 8.73 -1.31
CA PHE A 189 -9.95 8.21 -2.56
C PHE A 189 -8.43 8.29 -2.58
N GLY A 190 -7.83 9.43 -2.24
CA GLY A 190 -6.37 9.59 -2.21
C GLY A 190 -5.66 8.57 -1.32
N MET A 191 -6.27 8.19 -0.20
CA MET A 191 -5.74 7.12 0.67
C MET A 191 -6.12 5.72 0.18
N GLY A 192 -7.38 5.52 -0.22
CA GLY A 192 -7.91 4.23 -0.66
C GLY A 192 -7.21 3.69 -1.91
N LEU A 193 -6.90 4.57 -2.86
CA LEU A 193 -6.23 4.22 -4.12
C LEU A 193 -4.76 3.82 -3.90
N VAL A 194 -4.07 4.41 -2.93
CA VAL A 194 -2.74 3.91 -2.52
C VAL A 194 -2.85 2.51 -1.95
N VAL A 195 -3.80 2.30 -1.02
CA VAL A 195 -3.99 1.00 -0.38
C VAL A 195 -4.29 -0.06 -1.43
N ILE A 196 -5.19 0.21 -2.39
CA ILE A 196 -5.57 -0.77 -3.41
C ILE A 196 -4.42 -1.09 -4.37
N ASN A 197 -3.59 -0.10 -4.74
CA ASN A 197 -2.43 -0.38 -5.58
C ASN A 197 -1.38 -1.21 -4.83
N VAL A 198 -1.17 -0.96 -3.53
CA VAL A 198 -0.29 -1.79 -2.69
C VAL A 198 -0.79 -3.23 -2.58
N LEU A 199 -2.11 -3.42 -2.46
CA LEU A 199 -2.73 -4.76 -2.46
C LEU A 199 -2.48 -5.50 -3.79
N LEU A 200 -2.64 -4.81 -4.92
CA LEU A 200 -2.36 -5.35 -6.25
C LEU A 200 -0.87 -5.68 -6.42
N ALA A 201 0.02 -4.76 -6.06
CA ALA A 201 1.47 -4.93 -6.11
C ALA A 201 1.94 -6.15 -5.30
N ALA A 202 1.38 -6.32 -4.08
CA ALA A 202 1.65 -7.50 -3.25
C ALA A 202 1.11 -8.79 -3.89
N GLY A 203 -0.01 -8.74 -4.60
CA GLY A 203 -0.54 -9.87 -5.37
C GLY A 203 0.38 -10.24 -6.54
N ILE A 204 0.82 -9.25 -7.32
CA ILE A 204 1.74 -9.43 -8.45
C ILE A 204 3.08 -10.00 -7.99
N GLY A 205 3.61 -9.50 -6.87
CA GLY A 205 4.83 -10.06 -6.29
C GLY A 205 4.67 -11.51 -5.87
N LEU A 206 3.54 -11.89 -5.27
CA LEU A 206 3.27 -13.29 -4.95
C LEU A 206 3.19 -14.18 -6.20
N LEU A 207 2.55 -13.69 -7.27
CA LEU A 207 2.52 -14.39 -8.57
C LEU A 207 3.93 -14.57 -9.14
N GLY A 208 4.76 -13.52 -9.13
CA GLY A 208 6.17 -13.61 -9.52
C GLY A 208 6.95 -14.61 -8.68
N SER A 209 6.67 -14.70 -7.38
CA SER A 209 7.24 -15.71 -6.47
C SER A 209 6.82 -17.14 -6.82
N ALA A 210 5.57 -17.34 -7.23
CA ALA A 210 5.05 -18.64 -7.62
C ALA A 210 5.65 -19.12 -8.95
N LEU A 211 5.87 -18.22 -9.90
CA LEU A 211 6.44 -18.52 -11.23
C LEU A 211 7.98 -18.61 -11.23
N GLY A 212 8.65 -17.84 -10.37
CA GLY A 212 10.10 -17.78 -10.30
C GLY A 212 10.74 -19.05 -9.76
N ARG A 213 11.90 -19.42 -10.34
CA ARG A 213 12.74 -20.54 -9.87
C ARG A 213 13.75 -20.12 -8.79
N GLY A 214 14.06 -18.83 -8.70
CA GLY A 214 14.95 -18.24 -7.70
C GLY A 214 14.53 -16.81 -7.33
N PRO A 215 15.03 -16.24 -6.21
CA PRO A 215 14.66 -14.91 -5.72
C PRO A 215 14.86 -13.79 -6.74
N ALA A 216 15.98 -13.81 -7.48
CA ALA A 216 16.27 -12.81 -8.50
C ALA A 216 15.24 -12.86 -9.64
N MET A 217 14.99 -14.06 -10.19
CA MET A 217 13.99 -14.27 -11.24
C MET A 217 12.58 -13.91 -10.77
N ALA A 218 12.20 -14.30 -9.55
CA ALA A 218 10.90 -13.97 -8.97
C ALA A 218 10.70 -12.46 -8.84
N SER A 219 11.72 -11.74 -8.35
CA SER A 219 11.68 -10.28 -8.25
C SER A 219 11.62 -9.61 -9.62
N GLN A 220 12.42 -10.06 -10.58
CA GLN A 220 12.41 -9.51 -11.94
C GLN A 220 11.08 -9.73 -12.65
N LEU A 221 10.50 -10.93 -12.55
CA LEU A 221 9.17 -11.23 -13.08
C LEU A 221 8.10 -10.36 -12.42
N ALA A 222 8.12 -10.26 -11.10
CA ALA A 222 7.18 -9.44 -10.35
C ALA A 222 7.25 -7.95 -10.73
N SER A 223 8.46 -7.39 -10.76
CA SER A 223 8.69 -6.00 -11.18
C SER A 223 8.33 -5.78 -12.65
N GLY A 224 8.65 -6.72 -13.54
CA GLY A 224 8.31 -6.66 -14.96
C GLY A 224 6.80 -6.71 -15.21
N LEU A 225 6.07 -7.59 -14.50
CA LEU A 225 4.61 -7.65 -14.56
C LEU A 225 3.97 -6.36 -14.04
N HIS A 226 4.47 -5.83 -12.94
CA HIS A 226 3.94 -4.58 -12.37
C HIS A 226 4.24 -3.37 -13.27
N PHE A 227 5.46 -3.26 -13.79
CA PHE A 227 5.82 -2.22 -14.74
C PHE A 227 5.01 -2.33 -16.05
N GLY A 228 4.84 -3.55 -16.58
CA GLY A 228 4.01 -3.81 -17.75
C GLY A 228 2.55 -3.40 -17.53
N PHE A 229 2.01 -3.63 -16.33
CA PHE A 229 0.68 -3.15 -15.96
C PHE A 229 0.59 -1.62 -15.94
N ILE A 230 1.58 -0.92 -15.34
CA ILE A 230 1.65 0.54 -15.35
C ILE A 230 1.72 1.07 -16.78
N LEU A 231 2.65 0.53 -17.59
CA LEU A 231 2.86 0.94 -18.97
C LEU A 231 1.60 0.74 -19.81
N LEU A 232 0.96 -0.43 -19.70
CA LEU A 232 -0.31 -0.70 -20.39
C LEU A 232 -1.39 0.31 -20.00
N SER A 233 -1.52 0.61 -18.71
CA SER A 233 -2.53 1.55 -18.23
C SER A 233 -2.28 2.97 -18.77
N VAL A 234 -1.02 3.41 -18.78
CA VAL A 234 -0.61 4.70 -19.36
C VAL A 234 -0.86 4.73 -20.88
N LEU A 235 -0.54 3.66 -21.60
CA LEU A 235 -0.81 3.57 -23.04
C LEU A 235 -2.30 3.60 -23.35
N LEU A 236 -3.13 2.90 -22.58
CA LEU A 236 -4.58 2.94 -22.71
C LEU A 236 -5.14 4.34 -22.43
N PHE A 237 -4.58 5.04 -21.45
CA PHE A 237 -4.92 6.44 -21.17
C PHE A 237 -4.64 7.35 -22.36
N PHE A 238 -3.42 7.31 -22.93
CA PHE A 238 -3.06 8.13 -24.08
C PHE A 238 -3.82 7.75 -25.34
N ALA A 239 -4.02 6.45 -25.61
CA ALA A 239 -4.81 5.99 -26.74
C ALA A 239 -6.24 6.52 -26.67
N TRP A 240 -6.83 6.56 -25.48
CA TRP A 240 -8.15 7.12 -25.27
C TRP A 240 -8.19 8.64 -25.48
N ILE A 241 -7.19 9.40 -25.01
CA ILE A 241 -7.07 10.85 -25.29
C ILE A 241 -7.02 11.12 -26.80
N ILE A 242 -6.33 10.27 -27.57
CA ILE A 242 -6.24 10.40 -29.03
C ILE A 242 -7.59 10.16 -29.69
N VAL A 243 -8.37 9.18 -29.19
CA VAL A 243 -9.69 8.83 -29.74
C VAL A 243 -10.75 9.88 -29.41
N ASP A 244 -10.73 10.44 -28.19
CA ASP A 244 -11.65 11.48 -27.76
C ASP A 244 -10.95 12.61 -26.98
N PRO A 245 -10.38 13.60 -27.70
CA PRO A 245 -9.74 14.75 -27.07
C PRO A 245 -10.72 15.61 -26.25
N SER A 246 -12.02 15.54 -26.55
CA SER A 246 -13.04 16.34 -25.86
C SER A 246 -13.30 15.82 -24.44
N ALA A 247 -13.11 14.52 -24.23
CA ALA A 247 -13.25 13.91 -22.93
C ALA A 247 -12.16 14.34 -21.93
N PHE A 248 -11.03 14.89 -22.38
CA PHE A 248 -10.08 15.57 -21.50
C PHE A 248 -10.62 16.92 -20.98
N ARG A 249 -11.43 17.64 -21.77
CA ARG A 249 -11.98 18.96 -21.40
C ARG A 249 -13.18 18.86 -20.45
N TYR A 250 -14.08 17.88 -20.68
CA TYR A 250 -15.33 17.78 -19.90
C TYR A 250 -15.31 16.67 -18.84
N ASP A 251 -14.58 15.57 -19.08
CA ASP A 251 -14.54 14.38 -18.22
C ASP A 251 -13.12 14.05 -17.71
N GLY A 252 -12.16 14.97 -17.86
CA GLY A 252 -10.76 14.75 -17.52
C GLY A 252 -10.56 14.33 -16.06
N ALA A 253 -11.47 14.72 -15.17
CA ALA A 253 -11.52 14.26 -13.79
C ALA A 253 -11.80 12.75 -13.69
N GLY A 254 -12.82 12.21 -14.37
CA GLY A 254 -13.20 10.79 -14.29
C GLY A 254 -12.08 9.85 -14.72
N ILE A 255 -11.37 10.18 -15.81
CA ILE A 255 -10.28 9.34 -16.32
C ILE A 255 -8.98 9.57 -15.54
N GLY A 256 -8.70 10.81 -15.14
CA GLY A 256 -7.64 11.08 -14.17
C GLY A 256 -7.80 10.21 -12.92
N VAL A 257 -9.04 10.00 -12.46
CA VAL A 257 -9.34 9.12 -11.33
C VAL A 257 -9.14 7.63 -11.67
N LEU A 258 -9.43 7.18 -12.89
CA LEU A 258 -9.15 5.79 -13.29
C LEU A 258 -7.65 5.46 -13.26
N MET A 259 -6.80 6.42 -13.64
CA MET A 259 -5.34 6.25 -13.64
C MET A 259 -4.70 6.56 -12.29
N SER A 260 -5.44 7.19 -11.38
CA SER A 260 -4.93 7.63 -10.10
C SER A 260 -4.39 6.56 -9.16
N PRO A 261 -4.77 5.26 -9.21
CA PRO A 261 -4.03 4.28 -8.42
C PRO A 261 -2.55 4.17 -8.82
N LEU A 262 -2.17 4.51 -10.06
CA LEU A 262 -0.80 4.44 -10.58
C LEU A 262 0.13 5.51 -10.00
N ASP A 263 -0.43 6.64 -9.56
CA ASP A 263 0.31 7.76 -8.98
C ASP A 263 -0.03 7.98 -7.49
N GLY A 264 -0.82 7.06 -6.92
CA GLY A 264 -1.29 7.08 -5.55
C GLY A 264 -2.39 8.10 -5.26
N GLY A 265 -3.16 8.52 -6.24
CA GLY A 265 -4.23 9.49 -6.08
C GLY A 265 -3.77 10.93 -6.31
N SER A 266 -2.53 11.15 -6.72
CA SER A 266 -1.94 12.50 -6.78
C SER A 266 -2.67 13.37 -7.81
N VAL A 267 -2.97 12.85 -8.99
CA VAL A 267 -3.77 13.49 -10.04
C VAL A 267 -5.19 13.83 -9.54
N VAL A 268 -5.79 12.98 -8.71
CA VAL A 268 -7.13 13.24 -8.13
C VAL A 268 -7.04 14.39 -7.13
N ILE A 269 -6.04 14.36 -6.26
CA ILE A 269 -5.80 15.41 -5.27
C ILE A 269 -5.59 16.75 -5.97
N TRP A 270 -4.68 16.82 -6.95
CA TRP A 270 -4.37 18.07 -7.66
C TRP A 270 -5.52 18.57 -8.54
N SER A 271 -6.25 17.67 -9.21
CA SER A 271 -7.39 18.07 -10.06
C SER A 271 -8.57 18.64 -9.26
N LEU A 272 -8.70 18.26 -7.99
CA LEU A 272 -9.74 18.77 -7.09
C LEU A 272 -9.31 20.02 -6.30
N ILE A 273 -8.02 20.20 -6.03
CA ILE A 273 -7.50 21.41 -5.37
C ILE A 273 -7.55 22.63 -6.30
N GLY A 274 -7.30 22.44 -7.61
CA GLY A 274 -7.07 23.54 -8.55
C GLY A 274 -8.30 24.16 -9.21
N GLY A 275 -9.55 23.86 -8.81
CA GLY A 275 -10.74 24.28 -9.57
C GLY A 275 -11.92 24.76 -8.75
N TYR A 276 -12.49 25.92 -9.11
CA TYR A 276 -13.79 26.40 -8.64
C TYR A 276 -14.95 25.43 -9.01
N GLU A 277 -14.74 24.58 -10.02
CA GLU A 277 -15.66 23.54 -10.47
C GLU A 277 -15.52 22.20 -9.69
N ALA A 278 -14.85 22.20 -8.53
CA ALA A 278 -14.63 20.96 -7.78
C ALA A 278 -15.93 20.22 -7.43
N LEU A 279 -17.03 20.97 -7.18
CA LEU A 279 -18.35 20.39 -6.94
C LEU A 279 -18.95 19.77 -8.21
N ASP A 280 -18.82 20.43 -9.36
CA ASP A 280 -19.32 19.92 -10.64
C ASP A 280 -18.57 18.64 -11.06
N ARG A 281 -17.28 18.55 -10.71
CA ARG A 281 -16.44 17.38 -10.97
C ARG A 281 -16.61 16.26 -9.94
N LEU A 282 -17.24 16.53 -8.80
CA LEU A 282 -17.37 15.56 -7.71
C LEU A 282 -18.08 14.28 -8.17
N GLY A 283 -19.14 14.42 -8.96
CA GLY A 283 -19.86 13.27 -9.52
C GLY A 283 -18.97 12.37 -10.38
N GLY A 284 -18.18 12.98 -11.27
CA GLY A 284 -17.21 12.27 -12.11
C GLY A 284 -16.09 11.60 -11.30
N VAL A 285 -15.60 12.26 -10.23
CA VAL A 285 -14.61 11.68 -9.31
C VAL A 285 -15.15 10.49 -8.54
N LEU A 286 -16.37 10.61 -7.99
CA LEU A 286 -17.00 9.51 -7.26
C LEU A 286 -17.24 8.30 -8.17
N LEU A 287 -17.74 8.54 -9.38
CA LEU A 287 -17.98 7.50 -10.37
C LEU A 287 -16.66 6.86 -10.84
N GLY A 288 -15.71 7.66 -11.32
CA GLY A 288 -14.40 7.19 -11.78
C GLY A 288 -13.63 6.46 -10.69
N GLY A 289 -13.70 6.96 -9.45
CA GLY A 289 -13.07 6.35 -8.28
C GLY A 289 -13.71 5.02 -7.92
N SER A 290 -15.04 4.93 -7.96
CA SER A 290 -15.76 3.68 -7.72
C SER A 290 -15.44 2.62 -8.77
N ILE A 291 -15.37 3.02 -10.05
CA ILE A 291 -14.95 2.15 -11.15
C ILE A 291 -13.50 1.70 -10.94
N ALA A 292 -12.58 2.62 -10.62
CA ALA A 292 -11.18 2.30 -10.34
C ALA A 292 -11.05 1.26 -9.22
N VAL A 293 -11.76 1.47 -8.10
CA VAL A 293 -11.78 0.51 -6.99
C VAL A 293 -12.32 -0.86 -7.44
N GLY A 294 -13.40 -0.88 -8.22
CA GLY A 294 -13.97 -2.12 -8.76
C GLY A 294 -13.00 -2.88 -9.68
N VAL A 295 -12.36 -2.18 -10.62
CA VAL A 295 -11.38 -2.75 -11.55
C VAL A 295 -10.17 -3.30 -10.79
N TYR A 296 -9.60 -2.54 -9.87
CA TYR A 296 -8.44 -2.99 -9.10
C TYR A 296 -8.79 -4.16 -8.16
N ALA A 297 -9.99 -4.17 -7.55
CA ALA A 297 -10.45 -5.31 -6.78
C ALA A 297 -10.57 -6.59 -7.63
N ALA A 298 -11.08 -6.47 -8.86
CA ALA A 298 -11.16 -7.57 -9.81
C ALA A 298 -9.76 -8.06 -10.22
N LEU A 299 -8.82 -7.14 -10.48
CA LEU A 299 -7.42 -7.48 -10.79
C LEU A 299 -6.72 -8.18 -9.62
N ILE A 300 -6.84 -7.67 -8.40
CA ILE A 300 -6.31 -8.31 -7.19
C ILE A 300 -6.86 -9.73 -7.08
N TRP A 301 -8.18 -9.90 -7.20
CA TRP A 301 -8.81 -11.21 -7.16
C TRP A 301 -8.28 -12.13 -8.25
N GLY A 302 -8.18 -11.66 -9.50
CA GLY A 302 -7.67 -12.42 -10.63
C GLY A 302 -6.21 -12.88 -10.44
N VAL A 303 -5.33 -11.97 -10.01
CA VAL A 303 -3.91 -12.27 -9.74
C VAL A 303 -3.77 -13.30 -8.62
N LEU A 304 -4.54 -13.19 -7.54
CA LEU A 304 -4.51 -14.16 -6.45
C LEU A 304 -5.05 -15.53 -6.90
N ARG A 305 -6.14 -15.57 -7.69
CA ARG A 305 -6.66 -16.81 -8.27
C ARG A 305 -5.67 -17.48 -9.21
N LEU A 306 -5.01 -16.70 -10.06
CA LEU A 306 -3.96 -17.20 -10.93
C LEU A 306 -2.80 -17.78 -10.12
N THR A 307 -2.40 -17.10 -9.04
CA THR A 307 -1.38 -17.58 -8.11
C THR A 307 -1.79 -18.91 -7.44
N GLU A 308 -3.03 -19.00 -6.93
CA GLU A 308 -3.60 -20.23 -6.38
C GLU A 308 -3.53 -21.37 -7.41
N TRP A 309 -3.93 -21.11 -8.66
CA TRP A 309 -3.91 -22.10 -9.74
C TRP A 309 -2.49 -22.57 -10.11
N VAL A 310 -1.52 -21.64 -10.20
CA VAL A 310 -0.11 -21.97 -10.43
C VAL A 310 0.41 -22.89 -9.33
N ILE A 311 0.10 -22.61 -8.07
CA ILE A 311 0.54 -23.41 -6.93
C ILE A 311 -0.09 -24.79 -6.93
N VAL A 312 -1.38 -24.92 -7.27
CA VAL A 312 -2.04 -26.24 -7.40
C VAL A 312 -1.35 -27.09 -8.48
N ARG A 313 -1.02 -26.48 -9.64
CA ARG A 313 -0.27 -27.18 -10.70
C ARG A 313 1.15 -27.59 -10.29
N GLN A 314 1.70 -27.00 -9.24
CA GLN A 314 2.99 -27.36 -8.66
C GLN A 314 2.89 -28.47 -7.60
N GLY A 315 1.75 -29.17 -7.49
CA GLY A 315 1.57 -30.34 -6.63
C GLY A 315 0.86 -30.08 -5.31
N ALA A 316 0.40 -28.85 -5.05
CA ALA A 316 -0.45 -28.56 -3.90
C ALA A 316 -1.91 -28.98 -4.20
N THR A 317 -2.20 -30.29 -4.14
CA THR A 317 -3.55 -30.80 -4.42
C THR A 317 -4.51 -30.49 -3.27
N PRO A 318 -5.79 -30.19 -3.57
CA PRO A 318 -6.79 -29.93 -2.54
C PRO A 318 -7.05 -31.17 -1.67
N HIS A 319 -7.27 -30.94 -0.38
CA HIS A 319 -7.55 -31.93 0.68
C HIS A 319 -8.63 -32.98 0.34
N GLN A 320 -9.47 -32.73 -0.66
CA GLN A 320 -10.59 -33.60 -1.04
C GLN A 320 -10.15 -35.01 -1.47
N GLN A 321 -8.94 -35.18 -2.02
CA GLN A 321 -8.44 -36.54 -2.33
C GLN A 321 -8.11 -37.34 -1.06
N ALA A 322 -7.58 -36.71 -0.01
CA ALA A 322 -7.30 -37.39 1.26
C ALA A 322 -8.58 -37.74 2.05
N ALA A 323 -9.63 -36.91 1.93
CA ALA A 323 -10.94 -37.19 2.52
C ALA A 323 -11.73 -38.25 1.74
N ALA A 324 -11.67 -38.22 0.39
CA ALA A 324 -12.33 -39.19 -0.46
C ALA A 324 -11.66 -40.58 -0.42
N GLN A 325 -10.38 -40.66 -0.07
CA GLN A 325 -9.67 -41.93 0.12
C GLN A 325 -9.94 -42.61 1.48
N GLY A 326 -10.92 -42.13 2.25
CA GLY A 326 -11.46 -42.90 3.38
C GLY A 326 -10.46 -43.19 4.48
N ALA A 327 -9.68 -42.20 4.93
CA ALA A 327 -8.73 -42.38 6.02
C ALA A 327 -9.34 -42.02 7.40
N PRO A 328 -9.85 -42.98 8.19
CA PRO A 328 -9.98 -42.83 9.64
C PRO A 328 -8.62 -43.16 10.29
N VAL A 329 -7.65 -42.24 10.27
CA VAL A 329 -6.33 -42.50 10.92
C VAL A 329 -5.89 -41.41 11.91
N TRP A 330 -6.50 -40.22 11.89
CA TRP A 330 -6.16 -39.20 12.89
C TRP A 330 -6.63 -39.53 14.32
N GLY A 331 -7.57 -40.46 14.48
CA GLY A 331 -7.96 -40.99 15.80
C GLY A 331 -6.89 -41.87 16.47
N ARG A 332 -5.87 -42.34 15.74
CA ARG A 332 -4.85 -43.28 16.27
C ARG A 332 -3.44 -42.71 16.38
N VAL A 333 -3.12 -41.62 15.67
CA VAL A 333 -1.77 -41.01 15.70
C VAL A 333 -1.51 -40.14 16.95
N ARG A 334 -2.56 -39.73 17.69
CA ARG A 334 -2.41 -39.12 19.02
C ARG A 334 -1.79 -40.05 20.08
N ARG A 335 -1.61 -41.35 19.79
CA ARG A 335 -1.03 -42.33 20.73
C ARG A 335 0.43 -42.73 20.46
N ILE A 336 1.03 -42.33 19.33
CA ILE A 336 2.34 -42.86 18.91
C ILE A 336 3.46 -41.79 18.92
N TRP A 337 3.12 -40.51 19.01
CA TRP A 337 4.12 -39.48 19.24
C TRP A 337 4.30 -39.24 20.74
N PRO A 338 5.42 -39.70 21.36
CA PRO A 338 5.80 -39.18 22.65
C PRO A 338 6.05 -37.67 22.52
N PRO A 339 5.85 -36.89 23.60
CA PRO A 339 6.05 -35.44 23.57
C PRO A 339 7.54 -35.11 23.37
N ILE A 340 7.97 -35.01 22.10
CA ILE A 340 9.33 -34.57 21.74
C ILE A 340 9.47 -33.04 21.91
N PHE A 341 8.35 -32.32 22.02
CA PHE A 341 8.35 -30.99 22.61
C PHE A 341 8.10 -31.11 24.11
N GLY A 342 9.15 -31.47 24.84
CA GLY A 342 9.29 -31.06 26.22
C GLY A 342 9.18 -29.55 26.27
N ALA A 343 7.98 -29.06 26.58
CA ALA A 343 7.76 -27.69 26.99
C ALA A 343 8.47 -27.48 28.34
N GLY A 344 9.80 -27.42 28.32
CA GLY A 344 10.54 -26.70 29.33
C GLY A 344 10.11 -25.26 29.19
N SER A 345 9.14 -24.84 30.00
CA SER A 345 8.71 -23.45 30.02
C SER A 345 9.97 -22.59 30.25
N PRO A 346 10.17 -21.51 29.49
CA PRO A 346 11.31 -20.61 29.68
C PRO A 346 11.44 -20.05 31.10
N ASN A 347 10.39 -20.15 31.93
CA ASN A 347 10.38 -19.70 33.31
C ASN A 347 11.06 -20.63 34.32
N GLN A 348 11.25 -21.93 34.03
CA GLN A 348 11.88 -22.82 35.02
C GLN A 348 13.39 -22.57 35.18
N ARG A 349 14.07 -22.01 34.17
CA ARG A 349 15.51 -21.68 34.27
C ARG A 349 15.79 -20.38 35.04
N THR A 350 14.82 -19.47 35.12
CA THR A 350 14.96 -18.25 35.93
C THR A 350 14.77 -18.52 37.43
N ASP A 351 13.91 -19.47 37.79
CA ASP A 351 13.69 -19.81 39.20
C ASP A 351 14.84 -20.65 39.79
N GLN A 352 15.44 -21.57 39.01
CA GLN A 352 16.64 -22.29 39.46
C GLN A 352 17.85 -21.37 39.67
N ARG A 353 18.05 -20.35 38.83
CA ARG A 353 19.14 -19.38 39.03
C ARG A 353 18.91 -18.40 40.19
N ARG A 354 17.67 -18.26 40.67
CA ARG A 354 17.37 -17.48 41.88
C ARG A 354 17.62 -18.28 43.16
N ALA A 355 17.40 -19.59 43.14
CA ALA A 355 17.66 -20.46 44.28
C ALA A 355 19.17 -20.61 44.57
N GLU A 356 20.02 -20.64 43.56
CA GLU A 356 21.48 -20.78 43.72
C GLU A 356 22.20 -19.49 44.20
N ARG A 357 21.51 -18.34 44.29
CA ARG A 357 22.09 -17.09 44.83
C ARG A 357 21.74 -16.81 46.30
N VAL A 358 21.01 -17.71 46.95
CA VAL A 358 20.57 -17.58 48.35
C VAL A 358 21.31 -18.58 49.27
N GLN A 359 22.25 -19.35 48.72
CA GLN A 359 23.31 -20.05 49.46
C GLN A 359 24.62 -19.33 49.21
#